data_AF-A0A2E6GPS8-F1
#
_entry.id   AF-A0A2E6GPS8-F1
#
_cell.length_a   1.000
_cell.length_b   1.000
_cell.length_c   1.000
_cell.angle_alpha   90.00
_cell.angle_beta   90.00
_cell.angle_gamma   90.00
#
_symmetry.space_group_name_H-M   'P 1'
#
loop_
_entity.id
_entity.type
_entity.pdbx_description
1 polymer ?
#
loop_
_entity_poly.entity_id
_entity_poly.type
_entity_poly.pdbx_seq_one_letter_code
_entity_poly.pdbx_strand_id
1 'polypeptide(L)' 'MIRVFLIFVLPLLLPAAVYVLWRTFAPPKMGGSEAIAREEWEPLPWKWLILIGVIFVTITLVTVTAYPEFFEF' A
#
# COMPACT_ATOMS: atom_id res chain seq x y z
N MET A 1 -12.36 -7.74 15.62
CA MET A 1 -12.01 -6.44 15.01
C MET A 1 -10.70 -6.48 14.23
N ILE A 2 -9.62 -7.07 14.76
CA ILE A 2 -8.31 -7.15 14.08
C ILE A 2 -8.37 -7.85 12.70
N ARG A 3 -9.22 -8.87 12.56
CA ARG A 3 -9.40 -9.59 11.29
C ARG A 3 -9.83 -8.68 10.13
N VAL A 4 -10.78 -7.78 10.38
CA VAL A 4 -11.25 -6.81 9.37
C VAL A 4 -10.12 -5.83 9.02
N PHE A 5 -9.36 -5.38 10.01
CA PHE A 5 -8.21 -4.52 9.80
C PHE A 5 -7.16 -5.20 8.89
N LEU A 6 -6.80 -6.45 9.18
CA LEU A 6 -5.78 -7.18 8.41
C LEU A 6 -6.25 -7.52 6.98
N ILE A 7 -7.54 -7.81 6.79
CA ILE A 7 -8.08 -8.22 5.48
C ILE A 7 -8.36 -7.02 4.57
N PHE A 8 -8.76 -5.88 5.12
CA PHE A 8 -9.20 -4.73 4.33
C PHE A 8 -8.28 -3.53 4.48
N VAL A 9 -8.03 -3.09 5.71
CA VAL A 9 -7.33 -1.84 5.98
C VAL A 9 -5.85 -1.96 5.62
N LEU A 10 -5.21 -3.06 6.02
CA LEU A 10 -3.81 -3.30 5.76
C LEU A 10 -3.52 -3.37 4.25
N PRO A 11 -4.10 -4.27 3.44
CA PRO A 11 -3.80 -4.34 2.01
C PRO A 11 -4.19 -3.08 1.22
N LEU A 12 -5.15 -2.29 1.70
CA LEU A 12 -5.51 -1.02 1.07
C LEU A 12 -4.48 0.08 1.35
N LEU A 13 -3.99 0.19 2.60
CA LEU A 13 -3.08 1.26 3.01
C LEU A 13 -1.61 0.93 2.80
N LEU A 14 -1.24 -0.34 2.83
CA LEU A 14 0.14 -0.82 2.68
C LEU A 14 0.81 -0.32 1.38
N PRO A 15 0.20 -0.39 0.19
CA PRO A 15 0.83 0.14 -1.02
C PRO A 15 1.04 1.66 -0.95
N ALA A 16 0.11 2.41 -0.35
CA ALA A 16 0.27 3.84 -0.14
C ALA A 16 1.41 4.14 0.85
N ALA A 17 1.48 3.42 1.97
CA ALA A 17 2.55 3.58 2.95
C ALA A 17 3.92 3.24 2.36
N VAL A 18 4.04 2.12 1.63
CA VAL A 18 5.28 1.73 0.95
C VAL A 18 5.69 2.77 -0.08
N TYR A 19 4.75 3.28 -0.87
CA TYR A 19 5.03 4.32 -1.86
C TYR A 19 5.54 5.61 -1.22
N VAL A 20 4.89 6.08 -0.15
CA VAL A 20 5.31 7.28 0.58
C VAL A 20 6.68 7.07 1.21
N LEU A 21 6.91 5.94 1.88
CA LEU A 21 8.23 5.62 2.46
C LEU A 21 9.31 5.60 1.39
N TRP A 22 9.05 4.97 0.24
CA TRP A 22 9.99 4.95 -0.88
C TRP A 22 10.29 6.37 -1.39
N ARG A 23 9.27 7.19 -1.67
CA ARG A 23 9.47 8.55 -2.20
C ARG A 23 10.20 9.47 -1.23
N THR A 24 10.00 9.29 0.08
CA THR A 24 10.63 10.10 1.12
C THR A 24 12.08 9.71 1.39
N PHE A 25 12.41 8.42 1.39
CA PHE A 25 13.75 7.95 1.78
C PHE A 25 14.67 7.58 0.62
N ALA A 26 14.12 7.26 -0.55
CA ALA A 26 14.95 6.92 -1.69
C ALA A 26 15.70 8.15 -2.23
N PRO A 27 16.94 8.00 -2.72
CA PRO A 27 17.63 9.07 -3.42
C PRO A 27 16.85 9.52 -4.67
N PRO A 28 16.86 10.81 -5.04
CA PRO A 28 16.18 11.30 -6.25
C PRO A 28 16.57 10.55 -7.53
N LYS A 29 17.84 10.16 -7.63
CA LYS A 29 18.38 9.37 -8.76
C LYS A 29 17.74 7.98 -8.91
N MET A 30 17.12 7.46 -7.86
CA MET A 30 16.45 6.14 -7.82
C MET A 30 14.92 6.28 -7.75
N GLY A 31 14.38 7.46 -8.09
CA GLY A 31 12.94 7.70 -8.04
C GLY A 31 12.44 8.14 -6.67
N GLY A 32 13.33 8.66 -5.80
CA GLY A 32 12.95 9.51 -4.68
C GLY A 32 12.40 10.87 -5.14
N SER A 33 11.68 11.56 -4.27
CA SER A 33 11.05 12.83 -4.63
C SER A 33 12.00 14.01 -4.53
N GLU A 34 12.24 14.68 -5.65
CA GLU A 34 12.93 15.97 -5.66
C GLU A 34 12.15 17.06 -4.95
N ALA A 35 10.82 17.02 -5.03
CA ALA A 35 9.94 17.97 -4.35
C ALA A 35 10.02 17.79 -2.82
N ILE A 36 9.89 16.56 -2.31
CA ILE A 36 10.01 16.30 -0.86
C ILE A 36 11.42 16.64 -0.36
N ALA A 37 12.47 16.36 -1.15
CA ALA A 37 13.84 16.75 -0.81
C ALA A 37 14.05 18.28 -0.74
N ARG A 38 13.17 19.07 -1.38
CA ARG A 38 13.12 20.53 -1.31
C ARG A 38 12.05 21.04 -0.34
N GLU A 39 11.46 20.17 0.48
CA GLU A 39 10.36 20.47 1.40
C GLU A 39 9.08 20.97 0.70
N GLU A 40 8.93 20.65 -0.58
CA GLU A 40 7.76 20.98 -1.39
C GLU A 40 6.72 19.85 -1.36
N TRP A 41 5.45 20.23 -1.54
CA TRP A 41 4.37 19.28 -1.63
C TRP A 41 4.36 18.55 -2.98
N GLU A 42 4.29 17.22 -2.94
CA GLU A 42 4.15 16.41 -4.16
C GLU A 42 2.73 15.82 -4.27
N PRO A 43 2.05 15.97 -5.42
CA PRO A 43 0.78 15.31 -5.66
C PRO A 43 0.98 13.79 -5.77
N LEU A 44 0.35 13.04 -4.85
CA LEU A 44 0.39 11.59 -4.87
C LEU A 44 -0.42 11.02 -6.05
N PRO A 45 0.02 9.91 -6.68
CA PRO A 45 -0.67 9.26 -7.79
C PRO A 45 -1.87 8.43 -7.29
N TRP A 46 -2.85 9.09 -6.67
CA TRP A 46 -3.98 8.46 -5.98
C TRP A 46 -4.73 7.43 -6.82
N LYS A 47 -4.90 7.67 -8.13
CA LYS A 47 -5.55 6.72 -9.04
C LYS A 47 -4.85 5.37 -9.07
N TRP A 48 -3.52 5.36 -9.10
CA TRP A 48 -2.72 4.14 -9.10
C TRP A 48 -2.67 3.49 -7.71
N LEU A 49 -2.54 4.29 -6.66
CA LEU A 49 -2.54 3.79 -5.27
C LEU A 49 -3.86 3.09 -4.92
N ILE A 50 -4.99 3.68 -5.31
CA ILE A 50 -6.32 3.08 -5.11
C ILE A 50 -6.45 1.80 -5.93
N LEU A 51 -6.03 1.81 -7.20
CA LEU A 51 -6.09 0.62 -8.05
C LEU A 51 -5.28 -0.54 -7.46
N ILE A 52 -4.04 -0.28 -7.03
CA ILE A 52 -3.17 -1.29 -6.41
C ILE A 52 -3.77 -1.77 -5.09
N GLY A 53 -4.29 -0.85 -4.25
CA GLY A 53 -4.96 -1.21 -3.00
C GLY A 53 -6.16 -2.14 -3.22
N VAL A 54 -7.00 -1.86 -4.22
CA VAL A 54 -8.14 -2.72 -4.59
C VAL A 54 -7.65 -4.10 -5.07
N ILE A 55 -6.59 -4.15 -5.87
CA ILE A 55 -5.99 -5.42 -6.32
C ILE A 55 -5.49 -6.23 -5.11
N PHE A 56 -4.77 -5.60 -4.18
CA PHE A 56 -4.27 -6.25 -2.98
C PHE A 56 -5.42 -6.77 -2.10
N VAL A 57 -6.46 -5.97 -1.86
CA VAL A 57 -7.65 -6.41 -1.12
C VAL A 57 -8.30 -7.61 -1.81
N THR A 58 -8.42 -7.58 -3.14
CA THR A 58 -9.00 -8.68 -3.92
C THR A 58 -8.18 -9.95 -3.77
N ILE A 59 -6.85 -9.85 -3.87
CA ILE A 59 -5.94 -10.98 -3.67
C ILE A 59 -6.10 -11.53 -2.25
N THR A 60 -6.06 -10.67 -1.22
CA THR A 60 -6.23 -11.08 0.17
C THR A 60 -7.57 -11.78 0.40
N LEU A 61 -8.67 -11.27 -0.17
CA LEU A 61 -9.98 -11.92 -0.09
C LEU A 61 -9.99 -13.29 -0.75
N VAL A 62 -9.43 -13.40 -1.96
CA VAL A 62 -9.32 -14.68 -2.66
C VAL A 62 -8.49 -15.67 -1.84
N THR A 63 -7.35 -15.25 -1.32
CA THR A 63 -6.48 -16.11 -0.50
C THR A 63 -7.19 -16.58 0.77
N VAL A 64 -7.83 -15.68 1.51
CA VAL A 64 -8.55 -16.03 2.75
C VAL A 64 -9.75 -16.94 2.48
N THR A 65 -10.40 -16.79 1.32
CA THR A 65 -11.57 -17.61 0.94
C THR A 65 -11.17 -18.97 0.39
N ALA A 66 -10.11 -19.03 -0.43
CA ALA A 66 -9.63 -20.26 -1.07
C ALA A 66 -8.80 -21.14 -0.13
N TYR A 67 -8.12 -20.52 0.84
CA TYR A 67 -7.23 -21.20 1.78
C TYR A 67 -7.49 -20.73 3.22
N PRO A 68 -8.69 -21.01 3.77
CA PRO A 68 -9.04 -20.62 5.13
C PRO A 68 -8.09 -21.20 6.19
N GLU A 69 -7.49 -22.37 5.92
CA GLU A 69 -6.58 -23.09 6.82
C GLU A 69 -5.33 -22.28 7.22
N PHE A 70 -4.88 -21.31 6.42
CA PHE A 70 -3.75 -20.44 6.80
C PHE A 70 -4.13 -19.34 7.80
N PHE A 71 -5.43 -19.12 8.02
CA PHE A 71 -5.97 -18.04 8.84
C PHE A 71 -6.78 -18.55 10.05
N GLU A 72 -6.84 -19.86 10.25
CA GLU A 72 -7.29 -20.49 11.48
C GLU A 72 -6.14 -20.47 12.50
N PHE A 73 -6.10 -19.42 13.33
CA PHE A 73 -5.24 -19.29 14.52
C PHE A 73 -6.07 -19.50 15.79
#